data_AF-A0A5B8U7J2-F1
#
_entry.id   AF-A0A5B8U7J2-F1
#
_cell.length_a   1.000
_cell.length_b   1.000
_cell.length_c   1.000
_cell.angle_alpha   90.00
_cell.angle_beta   90.00
_cell.angle_gamma   90.00
#
_symmetry.space_group_name_H-M   'P 1'
#
loop_
_entity.id
_entity.type
_entity.pdbx_description
1 polymer ?
#
loop_
_entity_poly.entity_id
_entity_poly.type
_entity_poly.pdbx_seq_one_letter_code
_entity_poly.pdbx_strand_id
1 'polypeptide(L)'
;MSDAGSAYSRFQRALTTGNLTLIRAAAAELPAVRLGDALQVCVLLRDREPERYERAAVRWIGRFCVERAVTLEDVDHARVAFQIMRRDPERALGILQTLCA
;
A
#
# COMPACT_ATOMS: atom_id res chain seq x y z
N MET A 1 -20.33 -3.40 -18.38
CA MET A 1 -19.49 -3.32 -17.17
C MET A 1 -19.04 -4.73 -16.82
N SER A 2 -17.74 -5.01 -16.84
CA SER A 2 -17.22 -6.32 -16.42
C SER A 2 -17.24 -6.46 -14.89
N ASP A 3 -17.39 -7.68 -14.40
CA ASP A 3 -17.43 -7.99 -12.96
C ASP A 3 -16.16 -7.49 -12.23
N ALA A 4 -15.00 -7.58 -12.90
CA ALA A 4 -13.73 -7.05 -12.44
C ALA A 4 -13.74 -5.52 -12.19
N GLY A 5 -14.46 -4.74 -13.00
CA GLY A 5 -14.59 -3.29 -12.82
C GLY A 5 -15.44 -2.92 -11.61
N SER A 6 -16.48 -3.73 -11.33
CA SER A 6 -17.33 -3.59 -10.15
C SER A 6 -16.57 -3.92 -8.86
N ALA A 7 -15.80 -5.01 -8.86
CA ALA A 7 -14.97 -5.42 -7.73
C ALA A 7 -13.89 -4.37 -7.39
N TYR A 8 -13.18 -3.85 -8.40
CA TYR A 8 -12.19 -2.79 -8.17
C TYR A 8 -12.81 -1.52 -7.58
N SER A 9 -13.96 -1.10 -8.09
CA SER A 9 -14.69 0.06 -7.57
C SER A 9 -15.19 -0.14 -6.13
N ARG A 10 -15.55 -1.38 -5.75
CA ARG A 10 -15.89 -1.73 -4.36
C ARG A 10 -14.67 -1.64 -3.46
N PHE A 11 -13.52 -2.15 -3.91
CA PHE A 11 -12.27 -2.07 -3.15
C PHE A 11 -11.80 -0.62 -2.96
N GLN A 12 -11.85 0.23 -3.99
CA GLN A 12 -11.53 1.66 -3.82
C GLN A 12 -12.46 2.36 -2.82
N ARG A 13 -13.76 2.06 -2.84
CA ARG A 13 -14.69 2.54 -1.82
C ARG A 13 -14.38 2.00 -0.43
N ALA A 14 -13.92 0.75 -0.31
CA ALA A 14 -13.51 0.21 0.98
C ALA A 14 -12.28 0.94 1.54
N LEU A 15 -11.31 1.30 0.69
CA LEU A 15 -10.12 2.06 1.08
C LEU A 15 -10.49 3.41 1.70
N THR A 16 -11.49 4.12 1.15
CA THR A 16 -11.92 5.43 1.71
C THR A 16 -12.53 5.33 3.11
N THR A 17 -12.99 4.14 3.53
CA THR A 17 -13.53 3.94 4.88
C THR A 17 -12.45 3.77 5.95
N GLY A 18 -11.22 3.40 5.57
CA GLY A 18 -10.17 3.01 6.51
C GLY A 18 -10.52 1.79 7.39
N ASN A 19 -11.57 1.04 7.07
CA ASN A 19 -11.97 -0.16 7.79
C ASN A 19 -11.25 -1.39 7.22
N LEU A 20 -10.23 -1.87 7.93
CA LEU A 20 -9.39 -2.99 7.48
C LEU A 20 -10.18 -4.28 7.21
N THR A 21 -11.29 -4.52 7.90
CA THR A 21 -12.15 -5.68 7.65
C THR A 21 -12.81 -5.58 6.28
N LEU A 22 -13.39 -4.41 5.96
CA LEU A 22 -14.02 -4.18 4.65
C LEU A 22 -12.98 -4.18 3.52
N ILE A 23 -11.81 -3.60 3.76
CA ILE A 23 -10.71 -3.55 2.80
C ILE A 23 -10.23 -4.96 2.46
N ARG A 24 -10.03 -5.82 3.47
CA ARG A 24 -9.63 -7.22 3.27
C ARG A 24 -10.67 -8.02 2.50
N ALA A 25 -11.95 -7.85 2.86
CA ALA A 25 -13.04 -8.52 2.17
C ALA A 25 -13.07 -8.12 0.69
N ALA A 26 -13.01 -6.82 0.39
CA ALA A 26 -13.02 -6.35 -0.99
C ALA A 26 -11.72 -6.69 -1.76
N ALA A 27 -10.57 -6.72 -1.10
CA ALA A 27 -9.31 -7.12 -1.72
C ALA A 27 -9.29 -8.60 -2.13
N ALA A 28 -9.97 -9.47 -1.37
CA ALA A 28 -10.06 -10.90 -1.67
C ALA A 28 -10.84 -11.20 -2.96
N GLU A 29 -11.67 -10.26 -3.43
CA GLU A 29 -12.41 -10.36 -4.69
C GLU A 29 -11.57 -9.94 -5.91
N LEU A 30 -10.38 -9.34 -5.69
CA LEU A 30 -9.52 -8.89 -6.77
C LEU A 30 -8.56 -10.00 -7.19
N PRO A 31 -8.31 -10.18 -8.51
CA PRO A 31 -7.27 -11.09 -8.98
C PRO A 31 -5.87 -10.66 -8.52
N ALA A 32 -5.64 -9.35 -8.40
CA ALA A 32 -4.43 -8.77 -7.84
C ALA A 32 -4.71 -7.35 -7.31
N VAL A 33 -4.04 -6.99 -6.20
CA VAL A 33 -4.03 -5.62 -5.67
C VAL A 33 -2.85 -4.86 -6.29
N ARG A 34 -3.13 -3.73 -6.94
CA ARG A 34 -2.10 -2.88 -7.55
C ARG A 34 -1.12 -2.37 -6.50
N LEU A 35 0.13 -2.12 -6.89
CA LEU A 35 1.18 -1.68 -5.96
C LEU A 35 0.80 -0.41 -5.19
N GLY A 36 0.23 0.59 -5.87
CA GLY A 36 -0.22 1.84 -5.26
C GLY A 36 -1.40 1.65 -4.29
N ASP A 37 -2.30 0.72 -4.57
CA ASP A 37 -3.39 0.43 -3.62
C ASP A 37 -2.87 -0.37 -2.40
N ALA A 38 -1.91 -1.27 -2.62
CA ALA A 38 -1.23 -1.99 -1.55
C ALA A 38 -0.46 -1.05 -0.61
N LEU A 39 0.07 0.06 -1.14
CA LEU A 39 0.68 1.12 -0.32
C LEU A 39 -0.35 1.73 0.64
N GLN A 40 -1.55 2.05 0.17
CA GLN A 40 -2.62 2.60 1.01
C GLN A 40 -2.98 1.63 2.15
N VAL A 41 -3.05 0.33 1.86
CA VAL A 41 -3.29 -0.69 2.90
C VAL A 41 -2.14 -0.72 3.92
N CYS A 42 -0.88 -0.63 3.49
CA CYS A 42 0.26 -0.57 4.41
C CYS A 42 0.17 0.63 5.35
N VAL A 43 -0.21 1.80 4.84
CA VAL A 43 -0.36 3.03 5.63
C VAL A 43 -1.48 2.88 6.67
N LEU A 44 -2.60 2.24 6.31
CA LEU A 44 -3.70 2.00 7.25
C LEU A 44 -3.34 1.02 8.38
N LEU A 45 -2.47 0.04 8.11
CA LEU A 45 -2.00 -0.90 9.13
C LEU A 45 -1.18 -0.23 10.22
N ARG A 46 -0.49 0.88 9.91
CA ARG A 46 0.38 1.60 10.86
C ARG A 46 -0.29 1.89 12.20
N ASP A 47 -1.52 2.40 12.17
CA ASP A 47 -2.22 2.87 13.37
C ASP A 47 -3.17 1.81 13.94
N ARG A 48 -3.62 0.87 13.10
CA ARG A 48 -4.67 -0.10 13.46
C ARG A 48 -4.12 -1.46 13.85
N GLU A 49 -3.02 -1.86 13.25
CA GLU A 49 -2.36 -3.16 13.44
C GLU A 49 -0.83 -2.97 13.34
N PRO A 50 -0.22 -2.21 14.28
CA PRO A 50 1.20 -1.86 14.24
C PRO A 50 2.12 -3.08 14.21
N GLU A 51 1.69 -4.21 14.76
CA GLU A 51 2.39 -5.50 14.72
C GLU A 51 2.49 -6.09 13.30
N ARG A 52 1.59 -5.70 12.40
CA ARG A 52 1.58 -6.14 10.99
C ARG A 52 2.19 -5.12 10.04
N TYR A 53 2.27 -3.86 10.46
CA TYR A 53 2.77 -2.75 9.65
C TYR A 53 4.16 -3.03 9.06
N GLU A 54 5.12 -3.43 9.89
CA GLU A 54 6.50 -3.63 9.43
C GLU A 54 6.61 -4.76 8.41
N ARG A 55 5.92 -5.88 8.66
CA ARG A 55 5.86 -7.00 7.70
C ARG A 55 5.20 -6.59 6.39
N ALA A 56 4.17 -5.75 6.45
CA ALA A 56 3.50 -5.23 5.26
C ALA A 56 4.41 -4.29 4.45
N ALA A 57 5.15 -3.40 5.12
CA ALA A 57 6.12 -2.51 4.51
C ALA A 57 7.24 -3.29 3.80
N VAL A 58 7.84 -4.28 4.46
CA VAL A 58 8.89 -5.14 3.86
C VAL A 58 8.35 -5.89 2.64
N ARG A 59 7.15 -6.46 2.73
CA ARG A 59 6.51 -7.13 1.58
C ARG A 59 6.23 -6.17 0.43
N TRP A 60 5.83 -4.94 0.74
CA TRP A 60 5.61 -3.91 -0.27
C TRP A 60 6.91 -3.53 -0.99
N ILE A 61 8.01 -3.35 -0.25
CA ILE A 61 9.34 -3.09 -0.84
C ILE A 61 9.76 -4.25 -1.75
N GLY A 62 9.58 -5.49 -1.30
CA GLY A 62 9.88 -6.67 -2.13
C GLY A 62 9.07 -6.70 -3.43
N ARG A 63 7.79 -6.31 -3.39
CA ARG A 63 6.97 -6.15 -4.60
C ARG A 63 7.44 -5.01 -5.47
N PHE A 64 7.78 -3.86 -4.89
CA PHE A 64 8.31 -2.71 -5.62
C PHE A 64 9.56 -3.07 -6.43
N CYS A 65 10.48 -3.83 -5.85
CA CYS A 65 11.68 -4.32 -6.54
C CYS A 65 11.40 -5.27 -7.72
N VAL A 66 10.29 -6.00 -7.69
CA VAL A 66 9.94 -6.98 -8.74
C VAL A 66 9.03 -6.37 -9.80
N GLU A 67 8.13 -5.47 -9.40
CA GLU A 67 7.11 -4.89 -10.29
C GLU A 67 7.60 -3.66 -11.04
N ARG A 68 8.73 -3.06 -10.62
CA ARG A 68 9.30 -1.85 -11.22
C ARG A 68 10.80 -2.02 -11.47
N ALA A 69 11.31 -1.29 -12.47
CA ALA A 69 12.75 -1.14 -12.66
C ALA A 69 13.26 -0.10 -11.65
N VAL A 70 13.86 -0.56 -10.55
CA VAL A 70 14.28 0.28 -9.42
C VAL A 70 15.77 0.21 -9.19
N THR A 71 16.34 1.26 -8.65
CA THR A 71 17.71 1.33 -8.17
C THR A 71 17.77 1.03 -6.66
N LEU A 72 18.98 0.86 -6.12
CA LEU A 72 19.17 0.75 -4.67
C LEU A 72 18.73 2.04 -3.94
N GLU A 73 18.89 3.19 -4.58
CA GLU A 73 18.47 4.48 -4.02
C GLU A 73 16.94 4.56 -3.87
N ASP A 74 16.18 4.06 -4.83
CA ASP A 74 14.71 3.97 -4.73
C ASP A 74 14.27 3.07 -3.58
N VAL A 75 14.97 1.95 -3.38
CA VAL A 75 14.71 1.01 -2.28
C VAL A 75 15.01 1.67 -0.93
N ASP A 76 16.10 2.42 -0.83
CA ASP A 76 16.44 3.17 0.38
C ASP A 76 15.44 4.29 0.65
N HIS A 77 14.97 5.01 -0.37
CA HIS A 77 13.89 5.99 -0.24
C HIS A 77 12.60 5.35 0.29
N ALA A 78 12.19 4.21 -0.26
CA ALA A 78 11.03 3.47 0.25
C ALA A 78 11.23 3.04 1.71
N ARG A 79 12.39 2.46 2.03
CA ARG A 79 12.74 2.01 3.38
C ARG A 79 12.68 3.15 4.40
N VAL A 80 13.32 4.28 4.10
CA VAL A 80 13.33 5.47 4.96
C VAL A 80 11.93 6.04 5.12
N ALA A 81 11.15 6.13 4.03
CA ALA A 81 9.77 6.60 4.10
C ALA A 81 8.90 5.74 5.03
N PHE A 82 8.99 4.41 4.94
CA PHE A 82 8.27 3.53 5.86
C PHE A 82 8.74 3.65 7.32
N GLN A 83 10.02 3.93 7.57
CA GLN A 83 10.55 4.14 8.93
C GLN A 83 10.02 5.43 9.56
N ILE A 84 9.95 6.53 8.78
CA ILE A 84 9.48 7.83 9.29
C ILE A 84 7.96 7.97 9.27
N MET A 85 7.23 7.07 8.63
CA MET A 85 5.77 7.13 8.42
C MET A 85 4.93 7.39 9.69
N ARG A 86 5.36 6.90 10.86
CA ARG A 86 4.68 7.18 12.15
C ARG A 86 4.93 8.59 12.67
N ARG A 87 6.10 9.16 12.35
CA ARG A 87 6.52 10.48 12.81
C ARG A 87 6.11 11.59 11.83
N ASP A 88 6.17 11.32 10.54
CA ASP A 88 5.92 12.27 9.46
C ASP A 88 5.20 11.58 8.28
N PRO A 89 3.87 11.41 8.39
CA PRO A 89 3.09 10.66 7.41
C PRO A 89 2.98 11.37 6.07
N GLU A 90 2.88 12.69 6.06
CA GLU A 90 2.72 13.48 4.83
C GLU A 90 3.98 13.37 3.95
N ARG A 91 5.15 13.56 4.56
CA ARG A 91 6.43 13.41 3.85
C ARG A 91 6.66 11.98 3.38
N ALA A 92 6.39 11.00 4.25
CA ALA A 92 6.56 9.58 3.90
C ALA A 92 5.66 9.17 2.72
N LEU A 93 4.40 9.60 2.73
CA LEU A 93 3.46 9.35 1.65
C LEU A 93 3.89 10.02 0.35
N GLY A 94 4.34 11.27 0.39
CA GLY A 94 4.85 11.95 -0.79
C GLY A 94 5.98 11.19 -1.47
N ILE A 95 6.98 10.74 -0.69
CA ILE A 95 8.09 9.92 -1.20
C ILE A 95 7.57 8.63 -1.85
N LEU A 96 6.72 7.87 -1.14
CA LEU A 96 6.22 6.57 -1.64
C LEU A 96 5.30 6.72 -2.85
N GLN A 97 4.54 7.81 -2.95
CA GLN A 97 3.69 8.11 -4.10
C GLN A 97 4.52 8.45 -5.34
N THR A 98 5.62 9.20 -5.20
CA THR A 98 6.54 9.46 -6.31
C THR A 98 7.16 8.16 -6.85
N LEU A 99 7.47 7.20 -5.98
CA LEU A 99 7.96 5.88 -6.39
C LEU A 99 6.89 5.01 -7.09
N CYS A 100 5.61 5.31 -6.89
CA CYS A 100 4.50 4.59 -7.53
C CYS A 100 4.07 5.16 -8.89
N ALA A 101 4.46 6.40 -9.19
CA ALA A 101 4.13 7.08 -10.45
C ALA A 101 4.67 6.29 -11.67
#